data_AF-A0A2E3D2Z0-F1
#
_entry.id   AF-A0A2E3D2Z0-F1
#
_cell.length_a   1.000
_cell.length_b   1.000
_cell.length_c   1.000
_cell.angle_alpha   90.00
_cell.angle_beta   90.00
_cell.angle_gamma   90.00
#
_symmetry.space_group_name_H-M   'P 1'
#
loop_
_entity.id
_entity.type
_entity.pdbx_description
1 polymer ?
#
loop_
_entity_poly.entity_id
_entity_poly.type
_entity_poly.pdbx_seq_one_letter_code
_entity_poly.pdbx_strand_id
1 'polypeptide(L)'
;MKPLIASFLLICGASALAEEVSIPVPVGQQGSDYSNEARPRSGMSMDQVSNQFGAPGQKIAAVGEPPITRWVYDHYTVYFEYDHVIHSVLHTN
;
A
#
# COMPACT_ATOMS: atom_id res chain seq x y z
N MET A 1 -41.45 29.37 -65.13
CA MET A 1 -40.83 30.32 -64.20
C MET A 1 -40.73 29.63 -62.83
N LYS A 2 -39.57 29.75 -62.17
CA LYS A 2 -39.07 29.12 -60.90
C LYS A 2 -40.03 29.31 -59.69
N PRO A 3 -40.00 28.47 -58.61
CA PRO A 3 -38.84 28.32 -57.70
C PRO A 3 -38.51 26.86 -57.26
N LEU A 4 -37.27 26.38 -57.38
CA LEU A 4 -36.08 26.57 -56.51
C LEU A 4 -36.17 25.77 -55.18
N ILE A 5 -35.53 24.59 -55.19
CA ILE A 5 -35.38 23.63 -54.08
C ILE A 5 -34.02 23.86 -53.41
N ALA A 6 -33.98 23.95 -52.07
CA ALA A 6 -32.85 23.62 -51.17
C ALA A 6 -33.34 23.82 -49.72
N SER A 7 -33.68 22.81 -48.93
CA SER A 7 -32.81 21.87 -48.21
C SER A 7 -31.67 22.54 -47.43
N PHE A 8 -31.74 22.53 -46.10
CA PHE A 8 -30.68 21.98 -45.23
C PHE A 8 -31.16 21.88 -43.78
N LEU A 9 -31.28 20.66 -43.26
CA LEU A 9 -31.64 20.34 -41.88
C LEU A 9 -30.39 20.49 -41.01
N LEU A 10 -30.31 21.53 -40.17
CA LEU A 10 -29.17 21.76 -39.28
C LEU A 10 -29.37 21.00 -37.95
N ILE A 11 -28.72 19.84 -37.84
CA ILE A 11 -28.63 19.07 -36.59
C ILE A 11 -27.57 19.73 -35.71
N CYS A 12 -27.99 20.29 -34.57
CA CYS A 12 -27.10 20.90 -33.58
C CYS A 12 -26.73 19.82 -32.54
N GLY A 13 -25.51 19.29 -32.63
CA GLY A 13 -24.96 18.36 -31.64
C GLY A 13 -24.46 19.11 -30.41
N ALA A 14 -25.09 18.87 -29.25
CA ALA A 14 -24.58 19.34 -27.96
C ALA A 14 -23.40 18.46 -27.52
N SER A 15 -22.19 19.01 -27.51
CA SER A 15 -21.03 18.37 -26.91
C SER A 15 -21.14 18.50 -25.38
N ALA A 16 -21.37 17.39 -24.68
CA ALA A 16 -21.25 17.34 -23.22
C ALA A 16 -19.77 17.26 -22.84
N LEU A 17 -19.31 18.22 -22.04
CA LEU A 17 -17.95 18.23 -21.48
C LEU A 17 -18.01 17.39 -20.19
N ALA A 18 -17.39 16.23 -20.17
CA ALA A 18 -17.21 15.45 -18.95
C ALA A 18 -15.95 15.96 -18.22
N GLU A 19 -16.15 16.55 -17.05
CA GLU A 19 -15.06 16.91 -16.15
C GLU A 19 -14.62 15.65 -15.39
N GLU A 20 -13.42 15.16 -15.68
CA GLU A 20 -12.80 14.06 -14.94
C GLU A 20 -12.18 14.61 -13.66
N VAL A 21 -12.94 14.58 -12.56
CA VAL A 21 -12.43 14.90 -11.23
C VAL A 21 -11.68 13.68 -10.68
N SER A 22 -10.38 13.61 -10.97
CA SER A 22 -9.49 12.64 -10.36
C SER A 22 -9.23 13.04 -8.91
N ILE A 23 -9.95 12.39 -7.97
CA ILE A 23 -9.68 12.53 -6.53
C ILE A 23 -8.55 11.56 -6.21
N PRO A 24 -7.32 12.04 -5.91
CA PRO A 24 -6.28 11.14 -5.44
C PRO A 24 -6.72 10.58 -4.09
N VAL A 25 -7.08 9.30 -4.05
CA VAL A 25 -7.31 8.59 -2.78
C VAL A 25 -5.92 8.41 -2.15
N PRO A 26 -5.63 9.03 -0.99
CA PRO A 26 -4.36 8.83 -0.32
C PRO A 26 -4.30 7.39 0.18
N VAL A 27 -3.64 6.52 -0.59
CA VAL A 27 -3.29 5.17 -0.15
C VAL A 27 -2.19 5.29 0.90
N GLY A 28 -2.52 4.96 2.15
CA GLY A 28 -1.52 4.59 3.16
C GLY A 28 -1.14 5.63 4.21
N GLN A 29 -1.99 6.59 4.57
CA GLN A 29 -1.81 7.32 5.84
C GLN A 29 -2.47 6.56 6.99
N GLN A 30 -1.93 5.38 7.33
CA GLN A 30 -2.23 4.76 8.61
C GLN A 30 -1.41 5.53 9.66
N GLY A 31 -2.00 6.63 10.12
CA GLY A 31 -1.45 7.56 11.10
C GLY A 31 -1.24 6.86 12.44
N SER A 32 -0.13 6.13 12.55
CA SER A 32 0.48 5.81 13.81
C SER A 32 1.59 6.83 14.07
N ASP A 33 1.74 7.25 15.33
CA ASP A 33 2.83 8.13 15.78
C ASP A 33 4.22 7.57 15.40
N TYR A 34 4.30 6.26 15.14
CA TYR A 34 5.48 5.49 14.78
C TYR A 34 5.64 5.21 13.28
N SER A 35 4.83 5.85 12.42
CA SER A 35 4.89 5.65 10.96
C SER A 35 6.27 5.91 10.36
N ASN A 36 7.02 6.88 10.92
CA ASN A 36 8.38 7.25 10.51
C ASN A 36 9.48 6.42 11.20
N GLU A 37 9.15 5.52 12.13
CA GLU A 37 10.15 4.68 12.79
C GLU A 37 10.77 3.69 11.80
N ALA A 38 12.09 3.58 11.84
CA ALA A 38 12.82 2.63 11.01
C ALA A 38 12.45 1.19 11.41
N ARG A 39 12.12 0.35 10.42
CA ARG A 39 11.80 -1.06 10.62
C ARG A 39 12.65 -1.94 9.70
N PRO A 40 12.85 -3.22 10.07
CA PRO A 40 13.48 -4.19 9.18
C PRO A 40 12.80 -4.21 7.81
N ARG A 41 13.62 -4.16 6.76
CA ARG A 41 13.15 -4.25 5.38
C ARG A 41 13.04 -5.73 4.98
N SER A 42 12.13 -6.03 4.07
CA SER A 42 12.03 -7.37 3.49
C SER A 42 13.38 -7.84 2.94
N GLY A 43 13.71 -9.11 3.18
CA GLY A 43 14.96 -9.76 2.80
C GLY A 43 16.10 -9.63 3.80
N MET A 44 15.99 -8.83 4.87
CA MET A 44 17.00 -8.83 5.94
C MET A 44 17.02 -10.18 6.66
N SER A 45 18.20 -10.68 7.03
CA SER A 45 18.30 -11.89 7.85
C SER A 45 17.99 -11.61 9.33
N MET A 46 17.61 -12.62 10.10
CA MET A 46 17.40 -12.51 11.55
C MET A 46 18.61 -11.91 12.27
N ASP A 47 19.83 -12.25 11.85
CA ASP A 47 21.06 -11.67 12.42
C ASP A 47 21.20 -10.19 12.09
N GLN A 48 20.93 -9.79 10.84
CA GLN A 48 20.94 -8.38 10.46
C GLN A 48 19.92 -7.58 11.26
N VAL A 49 18.72 -8.14 11.46
CA VAL A 49 17.68 -7.52 12.27
C VAL A 49 18.15 -7.38 13.72
N SER A 50 18.65 -8.45 14.33
CA SER A 50 19.12 -8.40 15.72
C SER A 50 20.29 -7.42 15.91
N ASN A 51 21.18 -7.30 14.93
CA ASN A 51 22.33 -6.40 14.99
C ASN A 51 21.94 -4.91 14.80
N GLN A 52 20.96 -4.62 13.95
CA GLN A 52 20.55 -3.24 13.64
C GLN A 52 19.44 -2.70 14.55
N PHE A 53 18.50 -3.56 14.98
CA PHE A 53 17.31 -3.17 15.73
C PHE A 53 17.30 -3.70 17.16
N GLY A 54 18.28 -4.52 17.55
CA GLY A 54 18.39 -5.10 18.88
C GLY A 54 17.53 -6.35 19.06
N ALA A 55 17.45 -6.82 20.30
CA ALA A 55 16.62 -7.96 20.65
C ALA A 55 15.13 -7.58 20.71
N PRO A 56 14.22 -8.41 20.18
CA PRO A 56 12.79 -8.16 20.31
C PRO A 56 12.31 -8.41 21.74
N GLY A 57 11.20 -7.77 22.13
CA GLY A 57 10.55 -8.02 23.42
C GLY A 57 9.94 -9.42 23.52
N GLN A 58 9.50 -9.98 22.39
CA GLN A 58 9.00 -11.36 22.33
C GLN A 58 9.40 -12.05 21.01
N LYS A 59 9.77 -13.33 21.09
CA LYS A 59 9.93 -14.22 19.94
C LYS A 59 8.85 -15.29 19.98
N ILE A 60 8.03 -15.35 18.94
CA ILE A 60 6.98 -16.35 18.77
C ILE A 60 7.49 -17.39 17.77
N ALA A 61 7.48 -18.66 18.19
CA ALA A 61 7.95 -19.79 17.42
C ALA A 61 7.23 -19.91 16.06
N ALA A 62 7.93 -20.54 15.11
CA ALA A 62 7.42 -20.75 13.76
C ALA A 62 6.16 -21.62 13.74
N VAL A 63 5.24 -21.32 12.81
CA VAL A 63 4.07 -22.14 12.51
C VAL A 63 3.91 -22.32 11.00
N GLY A 64 3.40 -23.48 10.57
CA GLY A 64 3.07 -23.78 9.17
C GLY A 64 4.24 -24.24 8.30
N GLU A 65 3.95 -24.39 7.01
CA GLU A 65 4.89 -24.67 5.92
C GLU A 65 4.51 -23.75 4.75
N PRO A 66 5.36 -22.78 4.36
CA PRO A 66 6.68 -22.49 4.91
C PRO A 66 6.61 -21.96 6.36
N PRO A 67 7.67 -22.13 7.17
CA PRO A 67 7.66 -21.77 8.58
C PRO A 67 7.67 -20.26 8.78
N ILE A 68 6.65 -19.72 9.45
CA ILE A 68 6.56 -18.28 9.74
C ILE A 68 6.84 -17.97 11.22
N THR A 69 7.98 -17.34 11.49
CA THR A 69 8.39 -16.85 12.82
C THR A 69 7.98 -15.39 12.99
N ARG A 70 7.63 -14.98 14.22
CA ARG A 70 7.30 -13.57 14.53
C ARG A 70 8.16 -13.03 15.66
N TRP A 71 8.75 -11.87 15.46
CA TRP A 71 9.41 -11.11 16.52
C TRP A 71 8.63 -9.83 16.78
N VAL A 72 8.27 -9.61 18.04
CA VAL A 72 7.47 -8.47 18.48
C VAL A 72 8.38 -7.43 19.13
N TYR A 73 8.37 -6.23 18.59
CA TYR A 73 8.95 -5.01 19.15
C TYR A 73 7.83 -4.14 19.71
N ASP A 74 8.18 -3.04 20.36
CA ASP A 74 7.19 -2.19 21.06
C ASP A 74 6.10 -1.66 20.12
N HIS A 75 6.50 -1.18 18.94
CA HIS A 75 5.59 -0.50 17.99
C HIS A 75 5.32 -1.28 16.70
N TYR A 76 5.97 -2.42 16.51
CA TYR A 76 5.82 -3.23 15.30
C TYR A 76 6.15 -4.71 15.52
N THR A 77 5.64 -5.55 14.63
CA THR A 77 5.96 -6.97 14.55
C THR A 77 6.65 -7.28 13.22
N VAL A 78 7.75 -8.03 13.29
CA VAL A 78 8.52 -8.50 12.15
C VAL A 78 8.20 -9.97 11.91
N TYR A 79 7.86 -10.29 10.68
CA TYR A 79 7.53 -11.64 10.21
C TYR A 79 8.70 -12.16 9.40
N PHE A 80 9.12 -13.38 9.71
CA PHE A 80 10.18 -14.08 9.01
C PHE A 80 9.63 -15.37 8.41
N GLU A 81 10.00 -15.62 7.16
CA GLU A 81 9.94 -16.96 6.58
C GLU A 81 11.36 -17.53 6.62
N TYR A 82 11.52 -18.72 7.21
CA TYR A 82 12.84 -19.22 7.63
C TYR A 82 13.59 -18.19 8.49
N ASP A 83 14.70 -17.65 7.99
CA ASP A 83 15.57 -16.66 8.63
C ASP A 83 15.49 -15.26 7.96
N HIS A 84 14.61 -15.05 6.99
CA HIS A 84 14.52 -13.80 6.23
C HIS A 84 13.21 -13.05 6.51
N VAL A 85 13.31 -11.73 6.64
CA VAL A 85 12.15 -10.85 6.82
C VAL A 85 11.26 -10.91 5.57
N ILE A 86 10.00 -11.24 5.75
CA ILE A 86 8.98 -11.09 4.70
C ILE A 86 8.21 -9.77 4.87
N HIS A 87 7.92 -9.36 6.11
CA HIS A 87 7.12 -8.17 6.37
C HIS A 87 7.34 -7.58 7.76
N SER A 88 7.14 -6.26 7.90
CA SER A 88 7.22 -5.52 9.17
C SER A 88 5.98 -4.64 9.33
N VAL A 89 5.11 -4.99 10.29
CA VAL A 89 3.78 -4.41 10.49
C VAL A 89 3.77 -3.50 11.72
N LEU A 90 3.35 -2.25 11.58
CA LEU A 90 3.11 -1.36 12.72
C LEU A 90 1.90 -1.82 13.52
N HIS A 91 1.99 -1.73 14.83
CA HIS A 91 0.84 -1.87 15.71
C HIS A 91 -0.07 -0.65 15.51
N THR A 92 -1.36 -0.89 15.29
CA THR A 92 -2.37 0.17 15.35
C THR A 92 -2.67 0.42 16.82
N ASN A 93 -2.56 1.69 17.26
CA ASN A 93 -2.96 2.13 18.58
C ASN A 93 -4.49 2.34 18.65
#